data_AF-A0A101V6G3-F1
#
_entry.id   AF-A0A101V6G3-F1
#
_cell.length_a   1.000
_cell.length_b   1.000
_cell.length_c   1.000
_cell.angle_alpha   90.00
_cell.angle_beta   90.00
_cell.angle_gamma   90.00
#
_symmetry.space_group_name_H-M   'P 1'
#
loop_
_entity.id
_entity.type
_entity.pdbx_description
1 polymer ?
#
loop_
_entity_poly.entity_id
_entity_poly.type
_entity_poly.pdbx_seq_one_letter_code
_entity_poly.pdbx_strand_id
1 'polypeptide(L)'
;MSNVARKVVLTVAENKLVTNFVNKYGLALGAKRFVAGEKIDNAINAIKQLNAKGISATLDNLGESCYEAKTATDGTMEAIRILEVISDIGVDSNLSVKLTQLGLDIDQEFCLSNLMEIVGKANELDNFVRIDMEDSSKVDATIAVFRELKEKYPNNVGLALQSYLYRTEKDMDNLSDLKPNFRLMKGAYNEPKEVAFPLKKDVDDNLVKIIKKHLDAGFYTAIASHDENIINISKDYISKKNIPTSQYEFQMLYGICSNLQEQLVREGHKVRCYVPYGTDWYPYFSRRLAERPANIVFILKNLLKK
;
A
#
# COMPACT_ATOMS: atom_id res chain seq x y z
N MET A 1 20.16 -3.35 -5.14
CA MET A 1 21.23 -2.64 -4.41
C MET A 1 22.07 -3.66 -3.68
N SER A 2 23.36 -3.42 -3.46
CA SER A 2 24.06 -4.19 -2.44
C SER A 2 23.36 -3.97 -1.09
N ASN A 3 23.28 -4.99 -0.24
CA ASN A 3 22.71 -4.87 1.12
C ASN A 3 23.35 -3.72 1.90
N VAL A 4 24.59 -3.35 1.56
CA VAL A 4 25.34 -2.23 2.13
C VAL A 4 24.69 -0.88 1.79
N ALA A 5 24.33 -0.61 0.54
CA ALA A 5 23.72 0.67 0.15
C ALA A 5 22.34 0.88 0.79
N ARG A 6 21.51 -0.17 0.85
CA ARG A 6 20.21 -0.14 1.55
C ARG A 6 20.40 0.15 3.05
N LYS A 7 21.34 -0.56 3.70
CA LYS A 7 21.64 -0.38 5.11
C LYS A 7 22.14 1.03 5.42
N VAL A 8 23.03 1.59 4.59
CA VAL A 8 23.53 2.96 4.75
C VAL A 8 22.39 3.98 4.61
N VAL A 9 21.50 3.86 3.63
CA VAL A 9 20.36 4.79 3.47
C VAL A 9 19.43 4.74 4.68
N LEU A 10 19.10 3.54 5.19
CA LEU A 10 18.23 3.39 6.35
C LEU A 10 18.90 3.93 7.63
N THR A 11 20.17 3.61 7.87
CA THR A 11 20.91 4.10 9.04
C THR A 11 21.12 5.62 9.02
N VAL A 12 21.35 6.22 7.84
CA VAL A 12 21.42 7.68 7.70
C VAL A 12 20.05 8.32 7.88
N ALA A 13 18.98 7.64 7.44
CA ALA A 13 17.61 8.11 7.62
C ALA A 13 17.18 8.14 9.10
N GLU A 14 17.67 7.22 9.92
CA GLU A 14 17.42 7.17 11.37
C GLU A 14 18.18 8.27 12.17
N ASN A 15 19.08 9.03 11.53
CA ASN A 15 19.79 10.12 12.20
C ASN A 15 18.88 11.34 12.41
N LYS A 16 18.70 11.77 13.66
CA LYS A 16 17.82 12.91 14.03
C LYS A 16 18.18 14.24 13.35
N LEU A 17 19.46 14.52 13.10
CA LEU A 17 19.88 15.76 12.43
C LEU A 17 19.52 15.74 10.93
N VAL A 18 19.70 14.58 10.28
CA VAL A 18 19.30 14.39 8.88
C VAL A 18 17.78 14.41 8.76
N THR A 19 17.08 13.75 9.67
CA THR A 19 15.61 13.74 9.78
C THR A 19 15.06 15.16 9.91
N ASN A 20 15.61 15.97 10.81
CA ASN A 20 15.14 17.35 11.01
C ASN A 20 15.40 18.24 9.79
N PHE A 21 16.54 18.08 9.12
CA PHE A 21 16.85 18.82 7.90
C PHE A 21 15.94 18.41 6.74
N VAL A 22 15.73 17.11 6.55
CA VAL A 22 14.87 16.60 5.47
C VAL A 22 13.40 16.88 5.76
N ASN A 23 12.90 16.75 7.00
CA ASN A 23 11.54 17.16 7.34
C ASN A 23 11.28 18.63 7.02
N LYS A 24 12.28 19.50 7.25
CA LYS A 24 12.13 20.95 7.01
C LYS A 24 12.22 21.35 5.53
N TYR A 25 13.01 20.65 4.71
CA TYR A 25 13.30 21.08 3.33
C TYR A 25 13.01 20.03 2.25
N GLY A 26 12.81 18.76 2.61
CA GLY A 26 12.75 17.62 1.69
C GLY A 26 11.52 17.57 0.79
N LEU A 27 10.37 18.10 1.23
CA LEU A 27 9.20 18.30 0.35
C LEU A 27 9.53 19.24 -0.81
N ALA A 28 10.22 20.35 -0.54
CA ALA A 28 10.66 21.30 -1.57
C ALA A 28 11.81 20.76 -2.43
N LEU A 29 12.56 19.77 -1.93
CA LEU A 29 13.72 19.15 -2.60
C LEU A 29 13.39 17.85 -3.36
N GLY A 30 12.10 17.50 -3.51
CA GLY A 30 11.66 16.42 -4.39
C GLY A 30 10.73 15.37 -3.78
N ALA A 31 10.47 15.39 -2.46
CA ALA A 31 9.56 14.44 -1.83
C ALA A 31 8.09 14.64 -2.25
N LYS A 32 7.70 15.85 -2.70
CA LYS A 32 6.39 16.13 -3.34
C LYS A 32 6.06 15.23 -4.53
N ARG A 33 7.07 14.58 -5.13
CA ARG A 33 6.82 13.61 -6.21
C ARG A 33 6.15 12.34 -5.70
N PHE A 34 6.48 11.90 -4.48
CA PHE A 34 6.05 10.59 -3.95
C PHE A 34 4.99 10.72 -2.85
N VAL A 35 4.77 11.93 -2.35
CA VAL A 35 3.81 12.26 -1.29
C VAL A 35 2.99 13.45 -1.76
N ALA A 36 1.67 13.35 -1.71
CA ALA A 36 0.79 14.37 -2.27
C ALA A 36 0.87 15.71 -1.53
N GLY A 37 1.22 15.66 -0.24
CA GLY A 37 1.44 16.81 0.63
C GLY A 37 1.17 16.45 2.08
N GLU A 38 1.19 17.45 2.95
CA GLU A 38 0.96 17.26 4.39
C GLU A 38 -0.52 17.37 4.76
N LYS A 39 -1.35 17.99 3.90
CA LYS A 39 -2.78 18.21 4.15
C LYS A 39 -3.64 17.37 3.22
N ILE A 40 -4.84 17.01 3.69
CA ILE A 40 -5.81 16.23 2.90
C ILE A 40 -6.19 16.94 1.59
N ASP A 41 -6.29 18.27 1.56
CA ASP A 41 -6.61 19.03 0.35
C ASP A 41 -5.57 18.81 -0.76
N ASN A 42 -4.30 18.68 -0.39
CA ASN A 42 -3.23 18.35 -1.35
C ASN A 42 -3.44 16.94 -1.93
N ALA A 43 -3.82 15.99 -1.07
CA ALA A 43 -4.10 14.62 -1.47
C ALA A 43 -5.32 14.54 -2.40
N ILE A 44 -6.40 15.23 -2.07
CA ILE A 44 -7.62 15.29 -2.90
C ILE A 44 -7.32 15.92 -4.26
N ASN A 45 -6.53 16.99 -4.32
CA ASN A 45 -6.13 17.59 -5.60
C ASN A 45 -5.30 16.62 -6.45
N ALA A 46 -4.40 15.86 -5.84
CA ALA A 46 -3.66 14.81 -6.54
C ALA A 46 -4.59 13.69 -7.06
N ILE A 47 -5.57 13.28 -6.26
CA ILE A 47 -6.56 12.26 -6.64
C ILE A 47 -7.42 12.76 -7.81
N LYS A 48 -7.90 14.00 -7.79
CA LYS A 48 -8.66 14.58 -8.92
C LYS A 48 -7.89 14.52 -10.23
N GLN A 49 -6.58 14.80 -10.19
CA GLN A 49 -5.72 14.71 -11.37
C GLN A 49 -5.53 13.27 -11.86
N LEU A 50 -5.50 12.29 -10.96
CA LEU A 50 -5.43 10.87 -11.29
C LEU A 50 -6.77 10.38 -11.88
N ASN A 51 -7.89 10.71 -11.24
CA ASN A 51 -9.22 10.33 -11.71
C ASN A 51 -9.53 10.91 -13.10
N ALA A 52 -9.10 12.13 -13.38
CA ALA A 52 -9.21 12.73 -14.72
C ALA A 52 -8.46 11.95 -15.82
N LYS A 53 -7.51 11.08 -15.43
CA LYS A 53 -6.76 10.17 -16.31
C LYS A 53 -7.29 8.74 -16.30
N GLY A 54 -8.43 8.49 -15.64
CA GLY A 54 -9.00 7.15 -15.47
C GLY A 54 -8.24 6.28 -14.45
N ILE A 55 -7.46 6.89 -13.56
CA ILE A 55 -6.72 6.19 -12.50
C ILE A 55 -7.44 6.42 -11.17
N SER A 56 -7.92 5.34 -10.54
CA SER A 56 -8.48 5.36 -9.19
C SER A 56 -7.38 5.61 -8.15
N ALA A 57 -7.73 5.97 -6.91
CA ALA A 57 -6.77 6.13 -5.84
C ALA A 57 -7.01 5.23 -4.63
N THR A 58 -5.96 5.07 -3.81
CA THR A 58 -6.06 4.61 -2.43
C THR A 58 -5.30 5.61 -1.58
N LEU A 59 -5.99 6.24 -0.63
CA LEU A 59 -5.41 7.25 0.23
C LEU A 59 -4.80 6.58 1.46
N ASP A 60 -3.61 7.02 1.85
CA ASP A 60 -2.90 6.55 3.04
C ASP A 60 -2.44 7.77 3.84
N ASN A 61 -2.97 7.91 5.06
CA ASN A 61 -2.47 8.90 6.01
C ASN A 61 -1.19 8.34 6.65
N LEU A 62 -0.09 9.03 6.40
CA LEU A 62 1.21 8.67 6.94
C LEU A 62 1.27 9.05 8.42
N GLY A 63 1.28 8.01 9.26
CA GLY A 63 1.54 8.09 10.68
C GLY A 63 2.48 6.96 11.13
N GLU A 64 3.14 7.14 12.26
CA GLU A 64 3.95 6.10 12.91
C GLU A 64 3.08 5.14 13.75
N SER A 65 3.64 3.98 14.13
CA SER A 65 2.99 3.04 15.04
C SER A 65 2.66 3.74 16.36
N CYS A 66 1.44 3.53 16.85
CA CYS A 66 0.96 4.16 18.08
C CYS A 66 1.03 3.20 19.28
N TYR A 67 1.47 3.72 20.42
CA TYR A 67 1.54 2.99 21.69
C TYR A 67 0.62 3.60 22.76
N GLU A 68 -0.18 4.59 22.39
CA GLU A 68 -1.13 5.27 23.26
C GLU A 68 -2.54 5.17 22.68
N ALA A 69 -3.51 4.77 23.52
CA ALA A 69 -4.89 4.59 23.09
C ALA A 69 -5.49 5.86 22.47
N LYS A 70 -5.15 7.03 23.02
CA LYS A 70 -5.60 8.32 22.47
C LYS A 70 -5.14 8.52 21.02
N THR A 71 -3.87 8.23 20.72
CA THR A 71 -3.31 8.37 19.37
C THR A 71 -3.97 7.42 18.39
N ALA A 72 -4.26 6.19 18.82
CA ALA A 72 -5.00 5.21 18.02
C ALA A 72 -6.44 5.68 17.71
N THR A 73 -7.13 6.23 18.72
CA THR A 73 -8.47 6.81 18.55
C THR A 73 -8.43 8.03 17.61
N ASP A 74 -7.46 8.93 17.76
CA ASP A 74 -7.30 10.07 16.86
C ASP A 74 -7.04 9.60 15.40
N GLY A 75 -6.22 8.57 15.20
CA GLY A 75 -6.00 7.93 13.89
C GLY A 75 -7.26 7.30 13.30
N THR A 76 -8.09 6.68 14.15
CA THR A 76 -9.40 6.12 13.78
C THR A 76 -10.36 7.21 13.29
N MET A 77 -10.44 8.33 14.02
CA MET A 77 -11.26 9.47 13.64
C MET A 77 -10.78 10.14 12.36
N GLU A 78 -9.46 10.24 12.15
CA GLU A 78 -8.90 10.74 10.89
C GLU A 78 -9.22 9.81 9.71
N ALA A 79 -9.15 8.49 9.89
CA ALA A 79 -9.54 7.51 8.88
C ALA A 79 -11.03 7.65 8.47
N ILE A 80 -11.92 7.83 9.46
CA ILE A 80 -13.34 8.12 9.24
C ILE A 80 -13.52 9.44 8.47
N ARG A 81 -12.85 10.51 8.92
CA ARG A 81 -12.90 11.82 8.25
C ARG A 81 -12.44 11.75 6.80
N ILE A 82 -11.42 10.95 6.49
CA ILE A 82 -10.96 10.73 5.11
C ILE A 82 -12.08 10.12 4.26
N LEU A 83 -12.76 9.09 4.76
CA LEU A 83 -13.85 8.43 4.04
C LEU A 83 -15.00 9.42 3.75
N GLU A 84 -15.36 10.24 4.73
CA GLU A 84 -16.36 11.30 4.58
C GLU A 84 -15.94 12.31 3.51
N VAL A 85 -14.70 12.81 3.56
CA VAL A 85 -14.17 13.77 2.57
C VAL A 85 -14.12 13.17 1.17
N ILE A 86 -13.75 11.90 1.02
CA ILE A 86 -13.77 11.20 -0.27
C ILE A 86 -15.20 11.17 -0.83
N SER A 87 -16.19 10.81 0.01
CA SER A 87 -17.59 10.71 -0.37
C SER A 87 -18.18 12.08 -0.74
N ASP A 88 -17.98 13.09 0.12
CA ASP A 88 -18.51 14.45 -0.05
C ASP A 88 -17.99 15.12 -1.32
N ILE A 89 -16.71 14.91 -1.64
CA ILE A 89 -16.08 15.49 -2.84
C ILE A 89 -16.39 14.66 -4.09
N GLY A 90 -16.73 13.37 -3.93
CA GLY A 90 -17.05 12.46 -5.02
C GLY A 90 -15.83 12.06 -5.85
N VAL A 91 -14.65 11.93 -5.22
CA VAL A 91 -13.44 11.41 -5.90
C VAL A 91 -13.40 9.88 -5.86
N ASP A 92 -12.88 9.25 -6.92
CA ASP A 92 -12.63 7.80 -6.94
C ASP A 92 -11.35 7.48 -6.16
N SER A 93 -11.54 7.26 -4.86
CA SER A 93 -10.52 6.79 -3.95
C SER A 93 -11.11 5.85 -2.91
N ASN A 94 -10.31 4.88 -2.49
CA ASN A 94 -10.56 4.14 -1.27
C ASN A 94 -9.53 4.50 -0.19
N LEU A 95 -9.55 3.81 0.95
CA LEU A 95 -8.64 4.05 2.08
C LEU A 95 -7.71 2.85 2.30
N SER A 96 -6.44 3.11 2.61
CA SER A 96 -5.47 2.14 3.11
C SER A 96 -5.13 2.50 4.56
N VAL A 97 -5.11 1.52 5.46
CA VAL A 97 -4.77 1.70 6.89
C VAL A 97 -3.74 0.67 7.36
N LYS A 98 -2.97 1.01 8.38
CA LYS A 98 -2.05 0.10 9.09
C LYS A 98 -2.58 -0.15 10.48
N LEU A 99 -2.58 -1.41 10.92
CA LEU A 99 -3.19 -1.76 12.20
C LEU A 99 -2.40 -1.23 13.39
N THR A 100 -1.08 -1.07 13.27
CA THR A 100 -0.28 -0.45 14.35
C THR A 100 -0.61 1.02 14.58
N GLN A 101 -1.19 1.73 13.61
CA GLN A 101 -1.74 3.08 13.82
C GLN A 101 -3.11 3.07 14.52
N LEU A 102 -3.76 1.91 14.57
CA LEU A 102 -5.09 1.72 15.15
C LEU A 102 -5.03 0.97 16.51
N GLY A 103 -3.82 0.76 17.03
CA GLY A 103 -3.60 0.19 18.36
C GLY A 103 -3.29 -1.31 18.39
N LEU A 104 -2.91 -1.93 17.27
CA LEU A 104 -2.54 -3.37 17.26
C LEU A 104 -1.45 -3.72 18.29
N ASP A 105 -0.50 -2.81 18.50
CA ASP A 105 0.61 -2.99 19.45
C ASP A 105 0.22 -2.66 20.91
N ILE A 106 -1.01 -2.21 21.11
CA ILE A 106 -1.58 -1.91 22.43
C ILE A 106 -2.44 -3.09 22.87
N ASP A 107 -3.47 -3.39 22.08
CA ASP A 107 -4.43 -4.46 22.34
C ASP A 107 -5.18 -4.82 21.04
N GLN A 108 -5.29 -6.12 20.76
CA GLN A 108 -5.88 -6.61 19.51
C GLN A 108 -7.39 -6.35 19.44
N GLU A 109 -8.12 -6.48 20.55
CA GLU A 109 -9.56 -6.23 20.59
C GLU A 109 -9.87 -4.74 20.41
N PHE A 110 -9.08 -3.88 21.04
CA PHE A 110 -9.14 -2.42 20.83
C PHE A 110 -8.88 -2.04 19.38
N CYS A 111 -7.83 -2.60 18.75
CA CYS A 111 -7.55 -2.40 17.33
C CYS A 111 -8.70 -2.86 16.43
N LEU A 112 -9.30 -4.01 16.75
CA LEU A 112 -10.46 -4.54 16.03
C LEU A 112 -11.67 -3.60 16.16
N SER A 113 -11.96 -3.11 17.37
CA SER A 113 -13.06 -2.15 17.60
C SER A 113 -12.87 -0.88 16.76
N ASN A 114 -11.69 -0.28 16.81
CA ASN A 114 -11.34 0.90 16.02
C ASN A 114 -11.54 0.63 14.52
N LEU A 115 -11.04 -0.50 14.01
CA LEU A 115 -11.19 -0.84 12.60
C LEU A 115 -12.63 -1.18 12.21
N MET A 116 -13.44 -1.75 13.10
CA MET A 116 -14.87 -1.97 12.87
C MET A 116 -15.63 -0.65 12.67
N GLU A 117 -15.26 0.43 13.38
CA GLU A 117 -15.84 1.76 13.16
C GLU A 117 -15.48 2.31 11.79
N ILE A 118 -14.21 2.21 11.38
CA ILE A 118 -13.75 2.68 10.05
C ILE A 118 -14.43 1.90 8.93
N VAL A 119 -14.45 0.57 9.00
CA VAL A 119 -15.07 -0.28 7.97
C VAL A 119 -16.59 -0.13 7.98
N GLY A 120 -17.21 0.07 9.14
CA GLY A 120 -18.62 0.42 9.27
C GLY A 120 -18.95 1.71 8.52
N LYS A 121 -18.16 2.77 8.73
CA LYS A 121 -18.29 4.02 7.98
C LYS A 121 -18.07 3.83 6.48
N ALA A 122 -17.08 3.04 6.08
CA ALA A 122 -16.84 2.74 4.67
C ALA A 122 -18.05 2.02 4.05
N ASN A 123 -18.70 1.11 4.77
CA ASN A 123 -19.91 0.45 4.33
C ASN A 123 -21.10 1.42 4.18
N GLU A 124 -21.28 2.36 5.10
CA GLU A 124 -22.31 3.41 4.99
C GLU A 124 -22.11 4.31 3.75
N LEU A 125 -20.85 4.56 3.37
CA LEU A 125 -20.48 5.45 2.28
C LEU A 125 -20.21 4.73 0.94
N ASP A 126 -20.53 3.44 0.84
CA ASP A 126 -20.22 2.57 -0.32
C ASP A 126 -18.75 2.64 -0.76
N ASN A 127 -17.84 2.61 0.21
CA ASN A 127 -16.40 2.67 0.03
C ASN A 127 -15.71 1.41 0.58
N PHE A 128 -14.40 1.36 0.41
CA PHE A 128 -13.55 0.20 0.69
C PHE A 128 -12.34 0.58 1.55
N VAL A 129 -11.94 -0.33 2.44
CA VAL A 129 -10.75 -0.20 3.28
C VAL A 129 -9.80 -1.35 2.99
N ARG A 130 -8.56 -1.01 2.65
CA ARG A 130 -7.46 -1.96 2.57
C ARG A 130 -6.69 -1.96 3.90
N ILE A 131 -6.56 -3.13 4.50
CA ILE A 131 -5.60 -3.37 5.57
C ILE A 131 -4.23 -3.62 4.91
N ASP A 132 -3.30 -2.70 5.12
CA ASP A 132 -1.92 -2.86 4.68
C ASP A 132 -1.19 -3.84 5.61
N MET A 133 -0.41 -4.74 5.01
CA MET A 133 0.36 -5.70 5.78
C MET A 133 1.71 -5.11 6.20
N GLU A 134 1.98 -5.23 7.49
CA GLU A 134 3.19 -4.75 8.14
C GLU A 134 4.27 -5.85 8.16
N ASP A 135 5.27 -5.76 9.04
CA ASP A 135 6.33 -6.78 9.10
C ASP A 135 5.79 -8.15 9.57
N SER A 136 6.62 -9.18 9.41
CA SER A 136 6.26 -10.57 9.68
C SER A 136 5.74 -10.83 11.11
N SER A 137 6.11 -10.00 12.10
CA SER A 137 5.62 -10.15 13.48
C SER A 137 4.14 -9.81 13.62
N LYS A 138 3.56 -9.05 12.69
CA LYS A 138 2.17 -8.57 12.74
C LYS A 138 1.20 -9.42 11.93
N VAL A 139 1.70 -10.36 11.11
CA VAL A 139 0.89 -11.08 10.11
C VAL A 139 -0.25 -11.87 10.75
N ASP A 140 0.02 -12.63 11.81
CA ASP A 140 -1.00 -13.48 12.45
C ASP A 140 -2.14 -12.64 13.06
N ALA A 141 -1.81 -11.59 13.81
CA ALA A 141 -2.79 -10.71 14.42
C ALA A 141 -3.59 -9.93 13.34
N THR A 142 -2.92 -9.51 12.26
CA THR A 142 -3.58 -8.84 11.13
C THR A 142 -4.56 -9.77 10.41
N ILE A 143 -4.20 -11.04 10.20
CA ILE A 143 -5.08 -12.05 9.58
C ILE A 143 -6.29 -12.33 10.48
N ALA A 144 -6.09 -12.43 11.81
CA ALA A 144 -7.19 -12.62 12.75
C ALA A 144 -8.20 -11.46 12.68
N VAL A 145 -7.72 -10.22 12.78
CA VAL A 145 -8.55 -9.01 12.67
C VAL A 145 -9.26 -8.95 11.31
N PHE A 146 -8.57 -9.26 10.21
CA PHE A 146 -9.16 -9.28 8.88
C PHE A 146 -10.31 -10.28 8.75
N ARG A 147 -10.15 -11.50 9.28
CA ARG A 147 -11.19 -12.54 9.20
C ARG A 147 -12.50 -12.07 9.86
N GLU A 148 -12.41 -11.54 11.08
CA GLU A 148 -13.57 -11.03 11.81
C GLU A 148 -14.29 -9.90 11.05
N LEU A 149 -13.53 -8.96 10.48
CA LEU A 149 -14.10 -7.88 9.69
C LEU A 149 -14.71 -8.34 8.38
N LYS A 150 -14.09 -9.31 7.71
CA LYS A 150 -14.55 -9.81 6.42
C LYS A 150 -15.85 -10.61 6.55
N GLU A 151 -16.05 -11.30 7.67
CA GLU A 151 -17.32 -11.97 7.98
C GLU A 151 -18.46 -10.96 8.20
N LYS A 152 -18.18 -9.83 8.87
CA LYS A 152 -19.16 -8.78 9.14
C LYS A 152 -19.42 -7.84 7.96
N TYR A 153 -18.38 -7.50 7.20
CA TYR A 153 -18.39 -6.55 6.09
C TYR A 153 -17.79 -7.18 4.83
N PRO A 154 -18.49 -8.13 4.19
CA PRO A 154 -17.92 -8.96 3.12
C PRO A 154 -17.45 -8.20 1.89
N ASN A 155 -17.90 -6.96 1.66
CA ASN A 155 -17.58 -6.21 0.44
C ASN A 155 -16.66 -5.00 0.67
N ASN A 156 -16.46 -4.57 1.91
CA ASN A 156 -15.87 -3.26 2.22
C ASN A 156 -14.45 -3.34 2.78
N VAL A 157 -13.91 -4.55 2.95
CA VAL A 157 -12.56 -4.77 3.47
C VAL A 157 -11.75 -5.75 2.62
N GLY A 158 -10.46 -5.48 2.50
CA GLY A 158 -9.49 -6.42 1.94
C GLY A 158 -8.14 -6.34 2.62
N LEU A 159 -7.29 -7.31 2.33
CA LEU A 159 -5.99 -7.49 2.98
C LEU A 159 -4.86 -7.38 1.96
N ALA A 160 -3.71 -6.85 2.34
CA ALA A 160 -2.48 -6.96 1.55
C ALA A 160 -1.68 -8.20 1.97
N LEU A 161 -0.97 -8.84 1.04
CA LEU A 161 -0.11 -9.99 1.32
C LEU A 161 1.21 -9.87 0.55
N GLN A 162 2.29 -10.36 1.16
CA GLN A 162 3.65 -10.19 0.63
C GLN A 162 4.22 -11.49 0.07
N SER A 163 4.64 -11.50 -1.20
CA SER A 163 5.19 -12.70 -1.84
C SER A 163 6.56 -13.12 -1.29
N TYR A 164 7.27 -12.23 -0.59
CA TYR A 164 8.57 -12.56 -0.02
C TYR A 164 8.51 -13.49 1.20
N LEU A 165 7.35 -13.71 1.84
CA LEU A 165 7.25 -14.59 3.00
C LEU A 165 6.95 -16.02 2.54
N TYR A 166 7.58 -17.01 3.17
CA TYR A 166 7.31 -18.41 2.87
C TYR A 166 5.86 -18.81 3.18
N ARG A 167 5.25 -18.17 4.20
CA ARG A 167 3.90 -18.49 4.70
C ARG A 167 2.76 -18.05 3.79
N THR A 168 2.97 -17.06 2.91
CA THR A 168 1.91 -16.34 2.22
C THR A 168 0.94 -17.22 1.42
N GLU A 169 1.45 -18.22 0.71
CA GLU A 169 0.57 -19.12 -0.05
C GLU A 169 -0.39 -19.91 0.86
N LYS A 170 0.12 -20.38 2.01
CA LYS A 170 -0.70 -21.09 3.01
C LYS A 170 -1.72 -20.15 3.65
N ASP A 171 -1.33 -18.91 3.96
CA ASP A 171 -2.25 -17.91 4.50
C ASP A 171 -3.39 -17.60 3.50
N MET A 172 -3.10 -17.53 2.19
CA MET A 172 -4.11 -17.37 1.15
C MET A 172 -5.09 -18.55 1.08
N ASP A 173 -4.57 -19.77 1.17
CA ASP A 173 -5.41 -20.98 1.18
C ASP A 173 -6.34 -21.00 2.40
N ASN A 174 -5.81 -20.65 3.56
CA ASN A 174 -6.54 -20.59 4.82
C ASN A 174 -7.60 -19.47 4.86
N LEU A 175 -7.57 -18.51 3.95
CA LEU A 175 -8.54 -17.40 3.86
C LEU A 175 -9.47 -17.54 2.65
N SER A 176 -9.33 -18.60 1.85
CA SER A 176 -10.08 -18.78 0.60
C SER A 176 -11.59 -18.94 0.83
N ASP A 177 -12.00 -19.42 2.00
CA ASP A 177 -13.39 -19.53 2.44
C ASP A 177 -14.11 -18.18 2.46
N LEU A 178 -13.37 -17.09 2.68
CA LEU A 178 -13.89 -15.73 2.76
C LEU A 178 -14.03 -15.01 1.41
N LYS A 179 -13.62 -15.65 0.30
CA LYS A 179 -13.53 -15.03 -1.05
C LYS A 179 -12.85 -13.66 -0.99
N PRO A 180 -11.61 -13.58 -0.49
CA PRO A 180 -11.01 -12.33 -0.08
C PRO A 180 -10.67 -11.44 -1.27
N ASN A 181 -10.66 -10.13 -1.03
CA ASN A 181 -10.05 -9.18 -1.95
C ASN A 181 -8.61 -8.96 -1.48
N PHE A 182 -7.61 -9.37 -2.26
CA PHE A 182 -6.20 -9.24 -1.88
C PHE A 182 -5.43 -8.23 -2.74
N ARG A 183 -4.57 -7.45 -2.07
CA ARG A 183 -3.47 -6.71 -2.69
C ARG A 183 -2.20 -7.55 -2.58
N LEU A 184 -1.71 -8.04 -3.70
CA LEU A 184 -0.52 -8.90 -3.76
C LEU A 184 0.69 -8.06 -4.15
N MET A 185 1.71 -8.04 -3.28
CA MET A 185 2.92 -7.24 -3.45
C MET A 185 4.17 -8.05 -3.08
N LYS A 186 5.37 -7.54 -3.37
CA LYS A 186 6.62 -8.24 -3.01
C LYS A 186 6.86 -8.27 -1.49
N GLY A 187 6.65 -7.13 -0.83
CA GLY A 187 7.02 -6.88 0.56
C GLY A 187 8.02 -5.73 0.67
N ALA A 188 7.91 -4.96 1.75
CA ALA A 188 8.65 -3.70 1.93
C ALA A 188 9.61 -3.72 3.14
N TYR A 189 9.42 -4.64 4.09
CA TYR A 189 10.20 -4.70 5.31
C TYR A 189 11.51 -5.47 5.10
N ASN A 190 12.43 -5.32 6.06
CA ASN A 190 13.71 -6.03 6.03
C ASN A 190 13.60 -7.28 6.90
N GLU A 191 13.18 -8.37 6.28
CA GLU A 191 12.90 -9.64 6.97
C GLU A 191 14.13 -10.55 7.02
N PRO A 192 14.27 -11.36 8.08
CA PRO A 192 15.31 -12.37 8.18
C PRO A 192 15.06 -13.54 7.19
N LYS A 193 16.12 -14.20 6.75
CA LYS A 193 16.06 -15.29 5.75
C LYS A 193 15.26 -16.51 6.23
N GLU A 194 15.07 -16.61 7.54
CA GLU A 194 14.30 -17.64 8.24
C GLU A 194 12.80 -17.53 7.95
N VAL A 195 12.29 -16.34 7.63
CA VAL A 195 10.86 -16.10 7.35
C VAL A 195 10.58 -15.64 5.92
N ALA A 196 11.60 -15.13 5.23
CA ALA A 196 11.47 -14.56 3.89
C ALA A 196 12.51 -15.06 2.89
N PHE A 197 12.12 -15.17 1.62
CA PHE A 197 13.00 -15.49 0.51
C PHE A 197 14.14 -14.47 0.40
N PRO A 198 15.42 -14.90 0.51
CA PRO A 198 16.55 -13.98 0.44
C PRO A 198 16.87 -13.54 -1.00
N LEU A 199 16.48 -14.32 -2.01
CA LEU A 199 16.74 -14.05 -3.41
C LEU A 199 15.55 -13.37 -4.06
N LYS A 200 15.81 -12.24 -4.76
CA LYS A 200 14.78 -11.51 -5.52
C LYS A 200 14.02 -12.41 -6.50
N LYS A 201 14.70 -13.37 -7.14
CA LYS A 201 14.08 -14.29 -8.10
C LYS A 201 12.97 -15.10 -7.44
N ASP A 202 13.19 -15.64 -6.25
CA ASP A 202 12.19 -16.45 -5.55
C ASP A 202 11.00 -15.60 -5.13
N VAL A 203 11.23 -14.35 -4.71
CA VAL A 203 10.16 -13.36 -4.41
C VAL A 203 9.30 -13.07 -5.64
N ASP A 204 9.93 -12.86 -6.80
CA ASP A 204 9.26 -12.56 -8.06
C ASP A 204 8.47 -13.78 -8.58
N ASP A 205 9.09 -14.96 -8.56
CA ASP A 205 8.45 -16.21 -8.95
C ASP A 205 7.24 -16.51 -8.07
N ASN A 206 7.38 -16.32 -6.75
CA ASN A 206 6.27 -16.50 -5.82
C ASN A 206 5.18 -15.45 -6.05
N LEU A 207 5.51 -14.19 -6.37
CA LEU A 207 4.50 -13.16 -6.69
C LEU A 207 3.67 -13.57 -7.91
N VAL A 208 4.32 -14.02 -8.98
CA VAL A 208 3.62 -14.53 -10.18
C VAL A 208 2.74 -15.72 -9.82
N LYS A 209 3.25 -16.65 -9.01
CA LYS A 209 2.51 -17.83 -8.56
C LYS A 209 1.23 -17.44 -7.82
N ILE A 210 1.34 -16.60 -6.80
CA ILE A 210 0.18 -16.22 -5.97
C ILE A 210 -0.82 -15.35 -6.74
N ILE A 211 -0.38 -14.48 -7.66
CA ILE A 211 -1.29 -13.73 -8.54
C ILE A 211 -2.12 -14.69 -9.38
N LYS A 212 -1.49 -15.64 -10.07
CA LYS A 212 -2.20 -16.61 -10.92
C LYS A 212 -3.18 -17.45 -10.11
N LYS A 213 -2.76 -17.93 -8.94
CA LYS A 213 -3.60 -18.70 -8.02
C LYS A 213 -4.85 -17.94 -7.57
N HIS A 214 -4.69 -16.67 -7.18
CA HIS A 214 -5.81 -15.85 -6.72
C HIS A 214 -6.78 -15.49 -7.86
N LEU A 215 -6.24 -15.24 -9.06
CA LEU A 215 -7.04 -15.02 -10.26
C LEU A 215 -7.82 -16.27 -10.69
N ASP A 216 -7.20 -17.46 -10.68
CA ASP A 216 -7.87 -18.72 -11.01
C ASP A 216 -8.99 -19.06 -10.01
N ALA A 217 -8.86 -18.63 -8.75
CA ALA A 217 -9.90 -18.79 -7.74
C ALA A 217 -11.13 -17.87 -7.97
N GLY A 218 -11.08 -16.97 -8.95
CA GLY A 218 -12.18 -16.05 -9.26
C GLY A 218 -12.25 -14.84 -8.31
N PHE A 219 -11.26 -14.64 -7.45
CA PHE A 219 -11.26 -13.58 -6.44
C PHE A 219 -10.70 -12.26 -6.98
N TYR A 220 -11.15 -11.14 -6.40
CA TYR A 220 -10.67 -9.83 -6.81
C TYR A 220 -9.19 -9.64 -6.44
N THR A 221 -8.35 -9.42 -7.46
CA THR A 221 -6.89 -9.40 -7.31
C THR A 221 -6.32 -8.02 -7.65
N ALA A 222 -5.83 -7.32 -6.63
CA ALA A 222 -5.03 -6.11 -6.81
C ALA A 222 -3.55 -6.48 -6.98
N ILE A 223 -3.02 -6.30 -8.19
CA ILE A 223 -1.64 -6.61 -8.56
C ILE A 223 -0.77 -5.39 -8.29
N ALA A 224 -0.12 -5.33 -7.12
CA ALA A 224 0.65 -4.17 -6.68
C ALA A 224 2.14 -4.32 -7.00
N SER A 225 2.55 -3.81 -8.17
CA SER A 225 3.93 -3.90 -8.64
C SER A 225 4.27 -2.79 -9.65
N HIS A 226 5.53 -2.35 -9.64
CA HIS A 226 6.13 -1.51 -10.69
C HIS A 226 7.15 -2.28 -11.53
N ASP A 227 7.13 -3.61 -11.44
CA ASP A 227 8.01 -4.48 -12.21
C ASP A 227 7.30 -4.84 -13.52
N GLU A 228 7.76 -4.28 -14.63
CA GLU A 228 7.17 -4.47 -15.96
C GLU A 228 7.11 -5.95 -16.36
N ASN A 229 8.07 -6.77 -15.92
CA ASN A 229 8.04 -8.20 -16.20
C ASN A 229 6.84 -8.88 -15.48
N ILE A 230 6.62 -8.56 -14.21
CA ILE A 230 5.46 -9.08 -13.44
C ILE A 230 4.15 -8.62 -14.08
N ILE A 231 4.09 -7.36 -14.51
CA ILE A 231 2.89 -6.79 -15.16
C ILE A 231 2.61 -7.49 -16.48
N ASN A 232 3.62 -7.64 -17.34
CA ASN A 232 3.46 -8.31 -18.64
C ASN A 232 3.06 -9.78 -18.48
N ILE A 233 3.72 -10.52 -17.57
CA ILE A 233 3.34 -11.90 -17.26
C ILE A 233 1.88 -11.98 -16.77
N SER A 234 1.45 -11.00 -15.96
CA SER A 234 0.06 -10.95 -15.46
C SER A 234 -0.92 -10.65 -16.59
N LYS A 235 -0.63 -9.67 -17.46
CA LYS A 235 -1.45 -9.33 -18.63
C LYS A 235 -1.61 -10.53 -19.56
N ASP A 236 -0.52 -11.21 -19.88
CA ASP A 236 -0.53 -12.41 -20.73
C ASP A 236 -1.40 -13.50 -20.12
N TYR A 237 -1.29 -13.70 -18.80
CA TYR A 237 -2.10 -14.67 -18.07
C TYR A 237 -3.59 -14.33 -18.09
N ILE A 238 -3.92 -13.07 -17.77
CA ILE A 238 -5.28 -12.52 -17.78
C ILE A 238 -5.93 -12.70 -19.15
N SER A 239 -5.22 -12.31 -20.21
CA SER A 239 -5.67 -12.46 -21.60
C SER A 239 -5.90 -13.93 -21.95
N LYS A 240 -4.93 -14.81 -21.67
CA LYS A 240 -5.02 -16.25 -21.96
C LYS A 240 -6.19 -16.93 -21.24
N LYS A 241 -6.55 -16.46 -20.04
CA LYS A 241 -7.63 -17.01 -19.22
C LYS A 241 -8.97 -16.30 -19.41
N ASN A 242 -9.03 -15.25 -20.24
CA ASN A 242 -10.21 -14.38 -20.41
C ASN A 242 -10.74 -13.84 -19.07
N ILE A 243 -9.84 -13.45 -18.16
CA ILE A 243 -10.24 -12.91 -16.86
C ILE A 243 -10.82 -11.50 -17.06
N PRO A 244 -12.04 -11.22 -16.56
CA PRO A 244 -12.67 -9.92 -16.77
C PRO A 244 -12.01 -8.82 -15.94
N THR A 245 -12.03 -7.59 -16.46
CA THR A 245 -11.48 -6.39 -15.77
C THR A 245 -12.23 -6.03 -14.48
N SER A 246 -13.38 -6.64 -14.22
CA SER A 246 -14.07 -6.55 -12.94
C SER A 246 -13.41 -7.36 -11.82
N GLN A 247 -12.50 -8.29 -12.15
CA GLN A 247 -11.86 -9.20 -11.19
C GLN A 247 -10.43 -8.78 -10.79
N TYR A 248 -9.87 -7.72 -11.37
CA TYR A 248 -8.52 -7.30 -11.03
C TYR A 248 -8.29 -5.81 -11.26
N GLU A 249 -7.19 -5.31 -10.68
CA GLU A 249 -6.62 -4.02 -11.00
C GLU A 249 -5.09 -4.06 -10.84
N PHE A 250 -4.38 -3.19 -11.53
CA PHE A 250 -2.96 -2.94 -11.28
C PHE A 250 -2.81 -1.79 -10.29
N GLN A 251 -1.91 -1.93 -9.33
CA GLN A 251 -1.67 -0.89 -8.34
C GLN A 251 -0.22 -0.42 -8.34
N MET A 252 -0.03 0.89 -8.25
CA MET A 252 1.28 1.52 -8.22
C MET A 252 1.29 2.70 -7.25
N LEU A 253 2.45 2.93 -6.66
CA LEU A 253 2.69 4.10 -5.83
C LEU A 253 2.69 5.42 -6.62
N TYR A 254 2.21 6.47 -5.97
CA TYR A 254 2.23 7.84 -6.48
C TYR A 254 3.64 8.30 -6.83
N GLY A 255 3.77 8.98 -7.98
CA GLY A 255 5.06 9.47 -8.50
C GLY A 255 5.97 8.43 -9.15
N ILE A 256 5.59 7.15 -9.14
CA ILE A 256 6.39 6.04 -9.67
C ILE A 256 5.72 5.46 -10.92
N CYS A 257 6.49 5.35 -12.01
CA CYS A 257 6.06 4.75 -13.27
C CYS A 257 4.73 5.32 -13.80
N SER A 258 4.49 6.64 -13.68
CA SER A 258 3.24 7.27 -14.12
C SER A 258 2.88 7.00 -15.59
N ASN A 259 3.88 6.92 -16.47
CA ASN A 259 3.66 6.58 -17.88
C ASN A 259 3.08 5.17 -18.04
N LEU A 260 3.51 4.21 -17.20
CA LEU A 260 3.01 2.85 -17.20
C LEU A 260 1.58 2.77 -16.63
N GLN A 261 1.27 3.58 -15.61
CA GLN A 261 -0.11 3.70 -15.11
C GLN A 261 -1.06 4.16 -16.23
N GLU A 262 -0.72 5.25 -16.93
CA GLU A 262 -1.53 5.76 -18.02
C GLU A 262 -1.58 4.80 -19.22
N GLN A 263 -0.48 4.09 -19.50
CA GLN A 263 -0.47 3.05 -20.53
C GLN A 263 -1.46 1.93 -20.21
N LEU A 264 -1.45 1.40 -18.99
CA LEU A 264 -2.37 0.33 -18.58
C LEU A 264 -3.84 0.76 -18.68
N VAL A 265 -4.16 2.03 -18.32
CA VAL A 265 -5.51 2.57 -18.52
C VAL A 265 -5.88 2.62 -20.00
N ARG A 266 -4.98 3.09 -20.88
CA ARG A 266 -5.21 3.10 -22.33
C ARG A 266 -5.39 1.70 -22.93
N GLU A 267 -4.78 0.69 -22.32
CA GLU A 267 -4.95 -0.72 -22.67
C GLU A 267 -6.25 -1.33 -22.11
N GLY A 268 -7.06 -0.55 -21.38
CA GLY A 268 -8.36 -0.96 -20.85
C GLY A 268 -8.29 -1.65 -19.48
N HIS A 269 -7.15 -1.60 -18.79
CA HIS A 269 -7.00 -2.17 -17.46
C HIS A 269 -7.42 -1.18 -16.36
N LYS A 270 -7.99 -1.69 -15.26
CA LYS A 270 -8.18 -0.90 -14.04
C LYS A 270 -6.84 -0.61 -13.40
N VAL A 271 -6.61 0.64 -13.01
CA VAL A 271 -5.39 1.08 -12.35
C VAL A 271 -5.73 1.88 -11.10
N ARG A 272 -5.08 1.56 -9.97
CA ARG A 272 -5.18 2.32 -8.73
C ARG A 272 -3.82 2.86 -8.29
N CYS A 273 -3.76 4.15 -8.01
CA CYS A 273 -2.57 4.81 -7.48
C CYS A 273 -2.63 4.88 -5.96
N TYR A 274 -1.56 4.46 -5.28
CA TYR A 274 -1.41 4.62 -3.83
C TYR A 274 -0.85 6.01 -3.52
N VAL A 275 -1.68 6.84 -2.91
CA VAL A 275 -1.44 8.27 -2.68
C VAL A 275 -1.22 8.52 -1.19
N PRO A 276 0.05 8.58 -0.75
CA PRO A 276 0.37 8.87 0.64
C PRO A 276 0.34 10.39 0.88
N TYR A 277 -0.13 10.80 2.05
CA TYR A 277 -0.14 12.19 2.51
C TYR A 277 0.02 12.26 4.04
N GLY A 278 0.33 13.43 4.58
CA GLY A 278 0.47 13.63 6.03
C GLY A 278 1.85 14.13 6.42
N THR A 279 2.02 14.43 7.71
CA THR A 279 3.23 15.04 8.26
C THR A 279 4.37 14.04 8.44
N ASP A 280 4.08 12.76 8.65
CA ASP A 280 5.09 11.72 8.92
C ASP A 280 5.61 11.08 7.62
N TRP A 281 5.89 11.92 6.63
CA TRP A 281 6.21 11.48 5.29
C TRP A 281 7.63 10.97 5.12
N TYR A 282 8.54 11.32 6.02
CA TYR A 282 9.97 11.03 5.88
C TYR A 282 10.34 9.56 6.05
N PRO A 283 9.85 8.80 7.05
CA PRO A 283 10.06 7.35 7.13
C PRO A 283 9.52 6.61 5.90
N TYR A 284 8.38 7.05 5.36
CA TYR A 284 7.84 6.51 4.11
C TYR A 284 8.78 6.81 2.94
N PHE A 285 9.18 8.07 2.78
CA PHE A 285 10.05 8.52 1.71
C PHE A 285 11.41 7.83 1.72
N SER A 286 12.04 7.69 2.90
CA SER A 286 13.35 7.04 3.03
C SER A 286 13.33 5.59 2.56
N ARG A 287 12.26 4.83 2.85
CA ARG A 287 12.04 3.49 2.30
C ARG A 287 11.95 3.49 0.77
N ARG A 288 11.22 4.44 0.19
CA ARG A 288 11.12 4.60 -1.29
C ARG A 288 12.47 4.92 -1.95
N LEU A 289 13.34 5.66 -1.26
CA LEU A 289 14.73 5.89 -1.72
C LEU A 289 15.56 4.61 -1.67
N ALA A 290 15.44 3.87 -0.57
CA ALA A 290 16.19 2.63 -0.33
C ALA A 290 15.74 1.44 -1.19
N GLU A 291 14.69 1.58 -2.01
CA GLU A 291 14.18 0.51 -2.87
C GLU A 291 14.78 0.50 -4.29
N ARG A 292 15.15 1.65 -4.86
CA ARG A 292 15.76 1.72 -6.22
C ARG A 292 16.91 2.73 -6.28
N PRO A 293 18.12 2.33 -6.73
CA PRO A 293 19.23 3.27 -6.94
C PRO A 293 18.87 4.40 -7.92
N ALA A 294 18.00 4.13 -8.89
CA ALA A 294 17.52 5.11 -9.84
C ALA A 294 16.76 6.27 -9.16
N ASN A 295 16.04 6.01 -8.06
CA ASN A 295 15.37 7.05 -7.28
C ASN A 295 16.41 7.99 -6.64
N ILE A 296 17.51 7.44 -6.12
CA ILE A 296 18.62 8.19 -5.54
C ILE A 296 19.35 9.02 -6.60
N VAL A 297 19.71 8.40 -7.74
CA VAL A 297 20.39 9.09 -8.87
C VAL A 297 19.52 10.22 -9.43
N PHE A 298 18.20 10.01 -9.52
CA PHE A 298 17.26 11.03 -9.99
C PHE A 298 17.18 12.23 -9.03
N ILE A 299 17.19 11.99 -7.72
CA ILE A 299 17.20 13.07 -6.72
C ILE A 299 18.51 13.84 -6.75
N LEU A 300 19.65 13.15 -6.83
CA LEU A 300 20.96 13.79 -7.00
C LEU A 300 20.99 14.67 -8.26
N LYS A 301 20.42 14.20 -9.37
CA LYS A 301 20.30 15.00 -10.61
C LYS A 301 19.41 16.24 -10.47
N ASN A 302 18.37 16.19 -9.64
CA ASN A 302 17.49 17.36 -9.42
C ASN A 302 18.06 18.34 -8.39
N LEU A 303 18.82 17.87 -7.40
CA LEU A 303 19.56 18.74 -6.46
C LEU A 303 20.66 19.54 -7.15
N LEU A 304 21.28 18.98 -8.20
CA LEU A 304 22.31 19.62 -9.02
C LEU A 304 21.75 20.48 -10.17
N LYS A 305 20.43 20.54 -10.34
CA LYS A 305 19.74 21.38 -11.35
C LYS A 305 19.28 22.73 -10.80
N LYS A 306 19.86 23.18 -9.68
CA LYS A 306 19.79 24.57 -9.23
C LYS A 306 21.02 25.33 -9.70
#